data_AF-A0A7D9M9S4-F1
#
_entry.id   AF-A0A7D9M9S4-F1
#
_cell.length_a   1.000
_cell.length_b   1.000
_cell.length_c   1.000
_cell.angle_alpha   90.00
_cell.angle_beta   90.00
_cell.angle_gamma   90.00
#
_symmetry.space_group_name_H-M   'P 1'
#
loop_
_entity.id
_entity.type
_entity.pdbx_description
1 polymer ?
#
loop_
_entity_poly.entity_id
_entity_poly.type
_entity_poly.pdbx_seq_one_letter_code
_entity_poly.pdbx_strand_id
1 'polypeptide(L)'
;MTNPFDPDLKDLINIASGEVANPCVVTDMLAAKEIGERKFKEFVDDKVKAGKPDIFTTISKTNLKTFTKQNVKSQVKTKKGEIVELRNDAKFISRLLAIGESREVDMKNLMSYSLRKFPHPFATVDGELVKSPKCKLLHELVGRVTDPLVETTQTSGALLLDAMAMLQTLKYIPQTFGELAGKILQMLLGCARTANAERVDFVSDRYPA
;
A
#
# COMPACT_ATOMS: atom_id res chain seq x y z
N MET A 1 18.56 -31.78 10.25
CA MET A 1 19.62 -31.45 9.28
C MET A 1 19.82 -32.68 8.41
N THR A 2 19.58 -32.56 7.11
CA THR A 2 19.78 -33.65 6.16
C THR A 2 21.26 -33.66 5.74
N ASN A 3 21.91 -34.83 5.77
CA ASN A 3 23.33 -34.94 5.40
C ASN A 3 23.50 -34.75 3.87
N PRO A 4 24.17 -33.69 3.38
CA PRO A 4 24.29 -33.43 1.96
C PRO A 4 25.27 -34.38 1.23
N PHE A 5 25.98 -35.23 1.96
CA PHE A 5 26.92 -36.22 1.41
C PHE A 5 26.42 -37.67 1.50
N ASP A 6 25.13 -37.85 1.81
CA ASP A 6 24.53 -39.17 1.83
C ASP A 6 24.39 -39.70 0.38
N PRO A 7 25.01 -40.85 0.04
CA PRO A 7 24.98 -41.39 -1.32
C PRO A 7 23.58 -41.82 -1.79
N ASP A 8 22.64 -42.05 -0.87
CA ASP A 8 21.25 -42.43 -1.20
C ASP A 8 20.35 -41.21 -1.46
N LEU A 9 20.92 -40.00 -1.35
CA LEU A 9 20.17 -38.76 -1.44
C LEU A 9 19.93 -38.36 -2.90
N LYS A 10 18.68 -38.47 -3.34
CA LYS A 10 18.25 -38.18 -4.72
C LYS A 10 17.94 -36.71 -4.99
N ASP A 11 17.84 -35.91 -3.93
CA ASP A 11 17.43 -34.52 -4.01
C ASP A 11 18.63 -33.58 -4.21
N LEU A 12 18.47 -32.57 -5.06
CA LEU A 12 19.50 -31.54 -5.25
C LEU A 12 19.45 -30.55 -4.07
N ILE A 13 20.45 -30.61 -3.17
CA ILE A 13 20.51 -29.76 -1.96
C ILE A 13 21.57 -28.68 -2.08
N ASN A 14 21.27 -27.48 -1.61
CA ASN A 14 22.27 -26.43 -1.42
C ASN A 14 23.08 -26.69 -0.13
N ILE A 15 24.39 -26.92 -0.27
CA ILE A 15 25.29 -27.26 0.85
C ILE A 15 25.36 -26.15 1.91
N ALA A 16 25.24 -24.88 1.51
CA ALA A 16 25.36 -23.75 2.44
C ALA A 16 24.06 -23.45 3.20
N SER A 17 22.90 -23.60 2.56
CA SER A 17 21.60 -23.30 3.17
C SER A 17 20.83 -24.52 3.66
N GLY A 18 21.21 -25.73 3.24
CA GLY A 18 20.47 -26.97 3.51
C GLY A 18 19.12 -27.05 2.77
N GLU A 19 18.87 -26.15 1.81
CA GLU A 19 17.61 -26.09 1.08
C GLU A 19 17.56 -27.11 -0.06
N VAL A 20 16.45 -27.83 -0.17
CA VAL A 20 16.16 -28.78 -1.24
C VAL A 20 15.62 -28.05 -2.47
N ALA A 21 16.14 -28.33 -3.67
CA ALA A 21 15.76 -27.63 -4.90
C ALA A 21 14.33 -27.91 -5.35
N ASN A 22 13.63 -26.87 -5.84
CA ASN A 22 12.35 -27.04 -6.52
C ASN A 22 12.53 -27.78 -7.87
N PRO A 23 11.51 -28.50 -8.37
CA PRO A 23 11.62 -29.26 -9.63
C PRO A 23 12.10 -28.42 -10.82
N CYS A 24 11.65 -27.16 -10.95
CA CYS A 24 12.12 -26.26 -12.02
C CYS A 24 13.60 -25.85 -11.90
N VAL A 25 14.15 -25.80 -10.67
CA VAL A 25 15.57 -25.52 -10.44
C VAL A 25 16.40 -26.76 -10.73
N VAL A 26 15.89 -27.94 -10.38
CA VAL A 26 16.52 -29.24 -10.69
C VAL A 26 16.68 -29.40 -12.20
N THR A 27 15.60 -29.20 -12.98
CA THR A 27 15.65 -29.35 -14.44
C THR A 27 16.63 -28.37 -15.08
N ASP A 28 16.59 -27.10 -14.67
CA ASP A 28 17.46 -26.06 -15.25
C ASP A 28 18.93 -26.25 -14.87
N MET A 29 19.22 -26.70 -13.65
CA MET A 29 20.59 -26.96 -13.18
C MET A 29 21.19 -28.20 -13.84
N LEU A 30 20.43 -29.30 -13.93
CA LEU A 30 20.90 -30.53 -14.57
C LEU A 30 21.11 -30.32 -16.09
N ALA A 31 20.19 -29.61 -16.75
CA ALA A 31 20.28 -29.33 -18.19
C ALA A 31 21.22 -28.15 -18.53
N ALA A 32 21.82 -27.47 -17.54
CA ALA A 32 22.60 -26.26 -17.77
C ALA A 32 23.74 -26.44 -18.79
N LYS A 33 24.44 -27.57 -18.70
CA LYS A 33 25.54 -27.92 -19.61
C LYS A 33 25.02 -28.14 -21.03
N GLU A 34 23.98 -28.95 -21.19
CA GLU A 34 23.39 -29.25 -22.50
C GLU A 34 22.82 -28.01 -23.19
N ILE A 35 22.18 -27.11 -22.43
CA ILE A 35 21.68 -25.83 -22.94
C ILE A 35 22.84 -24.94 -23.41
N GLY A 36 23.95 -24.92 -22.68
CA GLY A 36 25.16 -24.20 -23.08
C GLY A 36 25.79 -24.73 -24.36
N GLU A 37 25.94 -26.06 -24.45
CA GLU A 37 26.51 -26.72 -25.64
C GLU A 37 25.65 -26.51 -26.89
N ARG A 38 24.33 -26.54 -26.75
CA ARG A 38 23.40 -26.24 -27.85
C ARG A 38 23.54 -24.81 -28.36
N LYS A 39 23.56 -23.83 -27.46
CA LYS A 39 23.78 -22.42 -27.84
C LYS A 39 25.14 -22.18 -28.48
N PHE A 40 26.17 -22.90 -28.03
CA PHE A 40 27.48 -22.84 -28.65
C PHE A 40 27.46 -23.38 -30.08
N LYS A 41 26.80 -24.53 -30.31
CA LYS A 41 26.64 -25.09 -31.66
C LYS A 41 25.86 -24.15 -32.57
N GLU A 42 24.73 -23.63 -32.11
CA GLU A 42 23.93 -22.62 -32.83
C GLU A 42 24.78 -21.40 -33.22
N PHE A 43 25.60 -20.89 -32.29
CA PHE A 43 26.51 -19.78 -32.58
C PHE A 43 27.55 -20.12 -33.65
N VAL A 44 28.16 -21.30 -33.57
CA VAL A 44 29.15 -21.75 -34.56
C VAL A 44 28.52 -21.88 -35.95
N ASP A 45 27.34 -22.46 -36.03
CA ASP A 45 26.66 -22.66 -37.32
C ASP A 45 26.16 -21.34 -37.92
N ASP A 46 25.55 -20.46 -37.11
CA ASP A 46 24.96 -19.20 -37.60
C ASP A 46 25.97 -18.08 -37.85
N LYS A 47 27.06 -18.03 -37.06
CA LYS A 47 27.97 -16.87 -37.06
C LYS A 47 29.37 -17.19 -37.54
N VAL A 48 29.82 -18.44 -37.43
CA VAL A 48 31.19 -18.82 -37.84
C VAL A 48 31.20 -19.52 -39.19
N LYS A 49 30.21 -20.37 -39.49
CA LYS A 49 30.10 -21.08 -40.78
C LYS A 49 29.28 -20.32 -41.84
N ALA A 50 28.65 -19.20 -41.48
CA ALA A 50 27.92 -18.37 -42.44
C ALA A 50 28.86 -17.69 -43.44
N GLY A 51 28.35 -17.35 -44.64
CA GLY A 51 29.13 -16.74 -45.73
C GLY A 51 29.78 -15.38 -45.42
N LYS A 52 29.41 -14.75 -44.30
CA LYS A 52 30.10 -13.61 -43.68
C LYS A 52 30.31 -13.91 -42.19
N PRO A 53 31.45 -14.49 -41.81
CA PRO A 53 31.68 -14.88 -40.42
C PRO A 53 31.84 -13.66 -39.52
N ASP A 54 31.16 -13.65 -38.38
CA ASP A 54 31.23 -12.58 -37.37
C ASP A 54 31.46 -13.16 -35.96
N ILE A 55 32.73 -13.24 -35.61
CA ILE A 55 33.22 -13.78 -34.33
C ILE A 55 33.14 -12.78 -33.16
N PHE A 56 32.82 -11.50 -33.42
CA PHE A 56 32.75 -10.48 -32.37
C PHE A 56 31.36 -10.39 -31.74
N THR A 57 30.37 -11.07 -32.31
CA THR A 57 29.02 -11.16 -31.75
C THR A 57 29.00 -11.97 -30.46
N THR A 58 28.24 -11.48 -29.47
CA THR A 58 28.18 -12.11 -28.13
C THR A 58 27.10 -13.18 -28.08
N ILE A 59 27.40 -14.32 -27.44
CA ILE A 59 26.39 -15.35 -27.12
C ILE A 59 25.46 -14.82 -26.02
N SER A 60 24.15 -14.82 -26.27
CA SER A 60 23.16 -14.29 -25.33
C SER A 60 23.12 -15.11 -24.02
N LYS A 61 23.12 -14.40 -22.89
CA LYS A 61 23.05 -15.01 -21.55
C LYS A 61 21.76 -15.80 -21.38
N THR A 62 21.87 -17.05 -20.93
CA THR A 62 20.70 -17.89 -20.61
C THR A 62 20.26 -17.66 -19.17
N ASN A 63 19.00 -17.28 -18.99
CA ASN A 63 18.43 -16.97 -17.68
C ASN A 63 17.94 -18.23 -16.94
N LEU A 64 18.83 -19.17 -16.64
CA LEU A 64 18.51 -20.39 -15.88
C LEU A 64 17.95 -20.07 -14.48
N LYS A 65 17.06 -20.92 -13.98
CA LYS A 65 16.56 -20.86 -12.60
C LYS A 65 17.58 -21.50 -11.66
N THR A 66 17.94 -20.77 -10.60
CA THR A 66 18.90 -21.23 -9.58
C THR A 66 18.28 -21.15 -8.19
N PHE A 67 18.95 -21.71 -7.17
CA PHE A 67 18.54 -21.60 -5.76
C PHE A 67 18.27 -20.15 -5.32
N THR A 68 18.98 -19.17 -5.88
CA THR A 68 18.74 -17.74 -5.62
C THR A 68 17.34 -17.28 -6.02
N LYS A 69 16.73 -17.91 -7.02
CA LYS A 69 15.37 -17.62 -7.51
C LYS A 69 14.31 -18.53 -6.88
N GLN A 70 14.72 -19.53 -6.10
CA GLN A 70 13.79 -20.51 -5.50
C GLN A 70 12.95 -19.88 -4.39
N ASN A 71 13.60 -19.09 -3.53
CA ASN A 71 12.91 -18.28 -2.55
C ASN A 71 12.70 -16.89 -3.15
N VAL A 72 11.52 -16.67 -3.72
CA VAL A 72 11.03 -15.32 -3.94
C VAL A 72 10.94 -14.69 -2.55
N LYS A 73 11.97 -13.94 -2.15
CA LYS A 73 11.89 -13.10 -0.97
C LYS A 73 10.69 -12.21 -1.20
N SER A 74 9.63 -12.42 -0.43
CA SER A 74 8.50 -11.49 -0.34
C SER A 74 9.05 -10.22 0.31
N GLN A 75 9.75 -9.42 -0.48
CA GLN A 75 10.24 -8.14 -0.06
C GLN A 75 9.04 -7.20 -0.06
N VAL A 76 8.45 -7.01 1.12
CA VAL A 76 7.60 -5.85 1.36
C VAL A 76 8.53 -4.64 1.33
N LYS A 77 8.60 -3.99 0.15
CA LYS A 77 9.46 -2.82 -0.07
C LYS A 77 8.72 -1.58 0.43
N THR A 78 9.34 -0.83 1.33
CA THR A 78 8.97 0.57 1.60
C THR A 78 9.35 1.45 0.40
N LYS A 79 8.81 2.68 0.33
CA LYS A 79 9.08 3.64 -0.77
C LYS A 79 10.57 3.99 -0.97
N LYS A 80 11.45 3.67 0.00
CA LYS A 80 12.91 3.84 -0.07
C LYS A 80 13.69 2.52 -0.16
N GLY A 81 13.02 1.37 -0.31
CA GLY A 81 13.67 0.08 -0.53
C GLY A 81 14.33 -0.54 0.70
N GLU A 82 14.14 0.01 1.90
CA GLU A 82 14.76 -0.49 3.12
C GLU A 82 13.84 -1.41 3.93
N ILE A 83 14.39 -2.56 4.36
CA ILE A 83 13.77 -3.51 5.30
C ILE A 83 14.04 -3.03 6.74
N VAL A 84 13.60 -1.82 7.08
CA VAL A 84 13.91 -1.21 8.38
C VAL A 84 13.12 -1.88 9.50
N GLU A 85 11.84 -2.16 9.27
CA GLU A 85 10.90 -2.70 10.26
C GLU A 85 11.33 -4.09 10.75
N LEU A 86 11.58 -5.02 9.82
CA LEU A 86 11.99 -6.38 10.16
C LEU A 86 13.33 -6.42 10.91
N ARG A 87 14.26 -5.50 10.58
CA ARG A 87 15.55 -5.36 11.27
C ARG A 87 15.37 -4.79 12.67
N ASN A 88 14.49 -3.80 12.83
CA ASN A 88 14.17 -3.24 14.13
C ASN A 88 13.49 -4.27 15.03
N ASP A 89 12.62 -5.10 14.46
CA ASP A 89 11.95 -6.19 15.18
C ASP A 89 12.91 -7.29 15.59
N ALA A 90 13.81 -7.70 14.70
CA ALA A 90 14.87 -8.64 15.04
C ALA A 90 15.77 -8.10 16.17
N LYS A 91 16.13 -6.82 16.13
CA LYS A 91 16.90 -6.16 17.21
C LYS A 91 16.11 -6.04 18.51
N PHE A 92 14.81 -5.78 18.43
CA PHE A 92 13.94 -5.69 19.59
C PHE A 92 13.78 -7.05 20.28
N ILE A 93 13.45 -8.10 19.51
CA ILE A 93 13.26 -9.47 20.01
C ILE A 93 14.56 -10.03 20.60
N SER A 94 15.71 -9.80 19.95
CA SER A 94 17.01 -10.25 20.49
C SER A 94 17.36 -9.60 21.83
N ARG A 95 17.10 -8.30 21.98
CA ARG A 95 17.24 -7.62 23.28
C ARG A 95 16.27 -8.15 24.32
N LEU A 96 15.02 -8.41 23.91
CA LEU A 96 14.01 -8.99 24.78
C LEU A 96 14.50 -10.33 25.33
N LEU A 97 14.98 -11.22 24.45
CA LEU A 97 15.53 -12.53 24.82
C LEU A 97 16.66 -12.43 25.85
N ALA A 98 17.64 -11.54 25.62
CA ALA A 98 18.74 -11.33 26.57
C ALA A 98 18.26 -10.79 27.93
N ILE A 99 17.22 -9.96 27.94
CA ILE A 99 16.61 -9.46 29.18
C ILE A 99 15.80 -10.58 29.87
N GLY A 100 15.09 -11.41 29.11
CA GLY A 100 14.33 -12.54 29.65
C GLY A 100 15.21 -13.55 30.35
N GLU A 101 16.40 -13.83 29.81
CA GLU A 101 17.40 -14.71 30.41
C GLU A 101 17.98 -14.11 31.70
N SER A 102 18.24 -12.80 31.74
CA SER A 102 18.87 -12.14 32.89
C SER A 102 17.91 -11.77 34.02
N ARG A 103 16.61 -11.65 33.76
CA ARG A 103 15.61 -11.12 34.71
C ARG A 103 14.42 -12.05 34.97
N GLU A 104 14.49 -13.32 34.53
CA GLU A 104 13.41 -14.30 34.67
C GLU A 104 12.04 -13.77 34.22
N VAL A 105 12.00 -13.03 33.11
CA VAL A 105 10.76 -12.43 32.61
C VAL A 105 9.93 -13.51 31.91
N ASP A 106 8.65 -13.64 32.30
CA ASP A 106 7.71 -14.50 31.59
C ASP A 106 7.41 -13.92 30.19
N MET A 107 8.14 -14.43 29.21
CA MET A 107 8.00 -14.08 27.80
C MET A 107 6.62 -14.39 27.25
N LYS A 108 5.95 -15.44 27.74
CA LYS A 108 4.63 -15.83 27.24
C LYS A 108 3.60 -14.79 27.65
N ASN A 109 3.66 -14.34 28.90
CA ASN A 109 2.80 -13.26 29.38
C ASN A 109 3.14 -11.92 28.72
N LEU A 110 4.43 -11.58 28.62
CA LEU A 110 4.89 -10.33 28.00
C LEU A 110 4.41 -10.18 26.55
N MET A 111 4.51 -11.24 25.76
CA MET A 111 4.09 -11.25 24.35
C MET A 111 2.56 -11.22 24.16
N SER A 112 1.77 -11.32 25.24
CA SER A 112 0.32 -11.10 25.18
C SER A 112 -0.06 -9.61 25.10
N TYR A 113 0.89 -8.71 25.37
CA TYR A 113 0.69 -7.26 25.37
C TYR A 113 1.33 -6.59 24.15
N SER A 114 0.81 -5.41 23.78
CA SER A 114 1.47 -4.54 22.79
C SER A 114 2.74 -3.94 23.39
N LEU A 115 3.90 -4.41 22.93
CA LEU A 115 5.21 -3.95 23.42
C LEU A 115 5.67 -2.63 22.78
N ARG A 116 4.91 -2.09 21.82
CA ARG A 116 5.12 -0.76 21.25
C ARG A 116 4.07 0.22 21.77
N LYS A 117 4.44 1.50 21.79
CA LYS A 117 3.56 2.64 22.10
C LYS A 117 2.27 2.63 21.27
N PHE A 118 2.37 2.24 19.99
CA PHE A 118 1.24 2.06 19.08
C PHE A 118 1.41 0.76 18.29
N PRO A 119 0.32 0.03 17.98
CA PRO A 119 0.36 -1.13 17.10
C PRO A 119 0.88 -0.76 15.71
N HIS A 120 1.56 -1.70 15.06
CA HIS A 120 2.20 -1.47 13.76
C HIS A 120 1.28 -0.88 12.68
N PRO A 121 0.00 -1.27 12.53
CA PRO A 121 -0.90 -0.66 11.55
C PRO A 121 -1.14 0.84 11.73
N PHE A 122 -0.94 1.35 12.95
CA PHE A 122 -1.16 2.75 13.31
C PHE A 122 0.14 3.54 13.49
N ALA A 123 1.30 2.88 13.38
CA ALA A 123 2.60 3.46 13.70
C ALA A 123 3.52 3.55 12.48
N THR A 124 4.29 4.62 12.39
CA THR A 124 5.42 4.75 11.47
C THR A 124 6.57 3.85 11.94
N VAL A 125 7.59 3.70 11.08
CA VAL A 125 8.83 2.97 11.40
C VAL A 125 9.54 3.50 12.64
N ASP A 126 9.34 4.78 12.96
CA ASP A 126 9.91 5.47 14.12
C ASP A 126 9.06 5.31 15.40
N GLY A 127 7.91 4.61 15.31
CA GLY A 127 7.01 4.37 16.44
C GLY A 127 6.03 5.50 16.74
N GLU A 128 5.91 6.48 15.85
CA GLU A 128 4.94 7.58 15.97
C GLU A 128 3.66 7.29 15.18
N LEU A 129 2.56 7.94 15.53
CA LEU A 129 1.28 7.72 14.83
C LEU A 129 1.38 8.10 13.34
N VAL A 130 0.86 7.23 12.47
CA VAL A 130 0.73 7.52 11.04
C VAL A 130 -0.22 8.70 10.86
N LYS A 131 0.33 9.86 10.50
CA LYS A 131 -0.46 11.05 10.20
C LYS A 131 -1.07 10.92 8.81
N SER A 132 -2.40 10.87 8.73
CA SER A 132 -3.13 11.03 7.48
C SER A 132 -3.75 12.43 7.40
N PRO A 133 -3.79 13.06 6.22
CA PRO A 133 -4.59 14.25 6.03
C PRO A 133 -6.07 13.94 6.31
N LYS A 134 -6.78 14.81 7.04
CA LYS A 134 -8.21 14.63 7.36
C LYS A 134 -9.07 14.31 6.13
N CYS A 135 -8.73 14.87 4.97
CA CYS A 135 -9.45 14.61 3.71
C CYS A 135 -9.42 13.14 3.26
N LYS A 136 -8.39 12.36 3.61
CA LYS A 136 -8.33 10.93 3.22
C LYS A 136 -9.43 10.10 3.88
N LEU A 137 -9.81 10.44 5.11
CA LEU A 137 -10.91 9.75 5.80
C LEU A 137 -12.22 9.98 5.07
N LEU A 138 -12.49 11.22 4.64
CA LEU A 138 -13.67 11.55 3.86
C LEU A 138 -13.71 10.78 2.54
N HIS A 139 -12.59 10.72 1.80
CA HIS A 139 -12.53 9.96 0.54
C HIS A 139 -12.77 8.46 0.73
N GLU A 140 -12.21 7.85 1.79
CA GLU A 140 -12.46 6.45 2.13
C GLU A 140 -13.91 6.20 2.55
N LEU A 141 -14.53 7.11 3.31
CA LEU A 141 -15.93 6.99 3.70
C LEU A 141 -16.85 7.12 2.48
N VAL A 142 -16.65 8.12 1.63
CA VAL A 142 -17.43 8.32 0.40
C VAL A 142 -17.27 7.14 -0.55
N GLY A 143 -16.07 6.56 -0.68
CA GLY A 143 -15.85 5.40 -1.53
C GLY A 143 -16.48 4.09 -1.01
N ARG A 144 -16.88 4.05 0.27
CA ARG A 144 -17.48 2.86 0.92
C ARG A 144 -18.98 2.97 1.15
N VAL A 145 -19.56 4.14 0.94
CA VAL A 145 -21.00 4.37 1.02
C VAL A 145 -21.57 4.27 -0.39
N THR A 146 -22.41 3.27 -0.66
CA THR A 146 -23.34 3.32 -1.80
C THR A 146 -24.33 4.45 -1.56
N ASP A 147 -24.75 5.13 -2.64
CA ASP A 147 -25.66 6.28 -2.60
C ASP A 147 -26.72 6.07 -1.53
N PRO A 148 -26.89 7.02 -0.59
CA PRO A 148 -27.91 6.88 0.43
C PRO A 148 -29.24 6.68 -0.29
N LEU A 149 -29.91 5.56 -0.01
CA LEU A 149 -31.33 5.42 -0.29
C LEU A 149 -32.01 6.53 0.49
N VAL A 150 -32.22 7.67 -0.16
CA VAL A 150 -33.08 8.72 0.36
C VAL A 150 -34.47 8.11 0.32
N GLU A 151 -34.90 7.55 1.44
CA GLU A 151 -36.32 7.26 1.65
C GLU A 151 -37.03 8.60 1.55
N THR A 152 -37.62 8.85 0.38
CA THR A 152 -38.38 10.06 0.08
C THR A 152 -39.63 10.08 0.94
N THR A 153 -39.50 10.50 2.20
CA THR A 153 -40.66 10.76 3.05
C THR A 153 -40.39 11.98 3.91
N GLN A 154 -40.84 13.14 3.44
CA GLN A 154 -41.79 13.97 4.19
C GLN A 154 -42.18 15.19 3.33
N THR A 155 -43.48 15.37 3.16
CA THR A 155 -44.15 16.48 2.47
C THR A 155 -44.05 17.83 3.21
N SER A 156 -43.33 17.88 4.33
CA SER A 156 -43.02 19.09 5.09
C SER A 156 -41.51 19.11 5.39
N GLY A 157 -40.76 19.72 4.47
CA GLY A 157 -39.31 19.85 4.58
C GLY A 157 -38.91 21.17 5.23
N ALA A 158 -37.94 21.14 6.14
CA ALA A 158 -37.24 22.33 6.61
C ALA A 158 -35.97 22.54 5.78
N LEU A 159 -35.78 23.75 5.27
CA LEU A 159 -34.61 24.14 4.48
C LEU A 159 -33.65 24.97 5.33
N LEU A 160 -32.50 24.39 5.67
CA LEU A 160 -31.41 25.07 6.38
C LEU A 160 -30.40 25.61 5.37
N LEU A 161 -30.17 26.93 5.41
CA LEU A 161 -29.26 27.60 4.49
C LEU A 161 -28.16 28.31 5.28
N ASP A 162 -26.91 28.03 4.89
CA ASP A 162 -25.74 28.74 5.37
C ASP A 162 -25.71 30.16 4.76
N ALA A 163 -25.89 31.15 5.62
CA ALA A 163 -25.93 32.55 5.26
C ALA A 163 -24.62 33.04 4.65
N MET A 164 -23.48 32.61 5.19
CA MET A 164 -22.17 33.07 4.72
C MET A 164 -21.85 32.46 3.35
N ALA A 165 -22.20 31.19 3.15
CA ALA A 165 -22.10 30.55 1.84
C ALA A 165 -22.97 31.28 0.80
N MET A 166 -24.23 31.58 1.12
CA MET A 166 -25.12 32.31 0.22
C MET A 166 -24.57 33.70 -0.13
N LEU A 167 -24.07 34.45 0.85
CA LEU A 167 -23.45 35.76 0.62
C LEU A 167 -22.25 35.66 -0.33
N GLN A 168 -21.40 34.64 -0.18
CA GLN A 168 -20.25 34.42 -1.05
C GLN A 168 -20.62 34.06 -2.50
N THR A 169 -21.83 33.52 -2.74
CA THR A 169 -22.28 33.24 -4.12
C THR A 169 -22.70 34.49 -4.91
N LEU A 170 -22.85 35.65 -4.24
CA LEU A 170 -23.25 36.89 -4.89
C LEU A 170 -22.12 37.42 -5.78
N LYS A 171 -22.32 37.36 -7.10
CA LYS A 171 -21.38 37.94 -8.08
C LYS A 171 -21.27 39.46 -8.01
N TYR A 172 -22.33 40.13 -7.54
CA TYR A 172 -22.39 41.58 -7.38
C TYR A 172 -23.08 41.91 -6.06
N ILE A 173 -22.39 42.69 -5.22
CA ILE A 173 -22.85 43.16 -3.92
C ILE A 173 -23.54 44.51 -4.13
N PRO A 174 -24.83 44.64 -3.80
CA PRO A 174 -25.55 45.92 -3.90
C PRO A 174 -24.94 47.02 -3.02
N GLN A 175 -25.19 48.28 -3.36
CA GLN A 175 -24.58 49.42 -2.66
C GLN A 175 -25.22 49.71 -1.31
N THR A 176 -26.46 49.27 -1.10
CA THR A 176 -27.18 49.47 0.16
C THR A 176 -27.51 48.13 0.83
N PHE A 177 -27.52 48.12 2.16
CA PHE A 177 -27.91 46.94 2.94
C PHE A 177 -29.37 46.53 2.67
N GLY A 178 -30.24 47.48 2.34
CA GLY A 178 -31.64 47.20 1.98
C GLY A 178 -31.76 46.41 0.68
N GLU A 179 -31.01 46.80 -0.36
CA GLU A 179 -30.96 46.06 -1.63
C GLU A 179 -30.32 44.68 -1.46
N LEU A 180 -29.27 44.58 -0.64
CA LEU A 180 -28.64 43.32 -0.28
C LEU A 180 -29.64 42.38 0.41
N ALA A 181 -30.36 42.86 1.41
CA ALA A 181 -31.39 42.09 2.11
C ALA A 181 -32.50 41.62 1.17
N GLY A 182 -32.97 42.51 0.28
CA GLY A 182 -33.97 42.17 -0.73
C GLY A 182 -33.50 41.06 -1.68
N LYS A 183 -32.25 41.14 -2.14
CA LYS A 183 -31.65 40.14 -3.03
C LYS A 183 -31.48 38.78 -2.35
N ILE A 184 -31.02 38.76 -1.09
CA ILE A 184 -30.89 37.53 -0.30
C ILE A 184 -32.28 36.91 -0.08
N LEU A 185 -33.28 37.70 0.28
CA LEU A 185 -34.65 37.22 0.48
C LEU A 185 -35.22 36.59 -0.79
N GLN A 186 -34.99 37.19 -1.97
CA GLN A 186 -35.39 36.60 -3.25
C GLN A 186 -34.71 35.24 -3.50
N MET A 187 -33.43 35.12 -3.18
CA MET A 187 -32.71 33.85 -3.29
C MET A 187 -33.27 32.79 -2.32
N LEU A 188 -33.55 33.17 -1.06
CA LEU A 188 -34.16 32.29 -0.07
C LEU A 188 -35.52 31.76 -0.54
N LEU A 189 -36.39 32.64 -1.03
CA LEU A 189 -37.70 32.26 -1.56
C LEU A 189 -37.59 31.38 -2.81
N GLY A 190 -36.59 31.61 -3.67
CA GLY A 190 -36.29 30.75 -4.80
C GLY A 190 -35.95 29.33 -4.36
N CYS A 191 -35.00 29.19 -3.44
CA CYS A 191 -34.60 27.90 -2.89
C CYS A 191 -35.76 27.19 -2.16
N ALA A 192 -36.57 27.93 -1.40
CA ALA A 192 -37.73 27.38 -0.69
C ALA A 192 -38.76 26.78 -1.65
N ARG A 193 -39.03 27.46 -2.78
CA ARG A 193 -39.95 26.96 -3.82
C ARG A 193 -39.40 25.72 -4.52
N THR A 194 -38.11 25.70 -4.86
CA THR A 194 -37.49 24.54 -5.51
C THR A 194 -37.48 23.32 -4.60
N ALA A 195 -37.25 23.52 -3.30
CA ALA A 195 -37.21 22.45 -2.31
C ALA A 195 -38.59 22.08 -1.73
N ASN A 196 -39.67 22.78 -2.11
CA ASN A 196 -41.01 22.66 -1.53
C ASN A 196 -40.99 22.68 0.02
N ALA A 197 -40.20 23.59 0.59
CA ALA A 197 -39.99 23.67 2.04
C ALA A 197 -41.04 24.56 2.72
N GLU A 198 -41.62 24.09 3.83
CA GLU A 198 -42.59 24.87 4.62
C GLU A 198 -41.89 25.83 5.60
N ARG A 199 -40.65 25.51 5.98
CA ARG A 199 -39.83 26.31 6.89
C ARG A 199 -38.46 26.55 6.29
N VAL A 200 -37.97 27.78 6.38
CA VAL A 200 -36.63 28.17 5.92
C VAL A 200 -35.88 28.79 7.10
N ASP A 201 -34.74 28.20 7.45
CA ASP A 201 -33.86 28.70 8.49
C ASP A 201 -32.58 29.27 7.86
N PHE A 202 -32.38 30.58 8.00
CA PHE A 202 -31.18 31.29 7.53
C PHE A 202 -30.15 31.36 8.66
N VAL A 203 -29.11 30.54 8.58
CA VAL A 203 -28.14 30.33 9.67
C VAL A 203 -26.87 31.09 9.37
N SER A 204 -26.52 32.05 10.23
CA SER A 204 -25.28 32.82 10.13
C SER A 204 -24.33 32.50 11.27
N ASP A 205 -23.03 32.51 10.97
CA ASP A 205 -22.00 32.42 11.98
C ASP A 205 -22.01 33.66 12.86
N ARG A 206 -22.06 33.44 14.18
CA ARG A 206 -21.82 34.50 15.16
C ARG A 206 -20.37 34.44 15.60
N TYR A 207 -19.56 35.34 15.07
CA TYR A 207 -18.20 35.53 15.56
C TYR A 207 -18.26 36.23 16.93
N PRO A 208 -17.48 35.78 17.93
CA PRO A 208 -17.35 36.49 19.20
C PRO A 208 -16.81 37.90 18.92
N ALA A 209 -17.36 38.88 19.63
CA ALA A 209 -16.96 40.28 19.57
C ALA A 209 -15.54 40.50 20.12
#